data_AF-A0A931HX30-F1
#
_entry.id   AF-A0A931HX30-F1
#
_cell.length_a   1.000
_cell.length_b   1.000
_cell.length_c   1.000
_cell.angle_alpha   90.00
_cell.angle_beta   90.00
_cell.angle_gamma   90.00
#
_symmetry.space_group_name_H-M   'P 1'
#
loop_
_entity.id
_entity.type
_entity.pdbx_description
1 polymer ?
#
loop_
_entity_poly.entity_id
_entity_poly.type
_entity_poly.pdbx_seq_one_letter_code
_entity_poly.pdbx_strand_id
1 'polypeptide(L)'
;MIKKLLVVFVTALVFTGLHSPVFAEDHGEPPVKDLEQQFKNVLMVETEEDGEVTKYDSMDEVEQELDAFMTKPLMDHYSEMYFMEENDKLYKKSLGYPIFVETDKDYELEKVSENKYKLTQEGSSQTHGDYTFEVTYSYEAGKWVFSKRSATQNENGGEMPDTATPAPMIMLAGAGIMLLGALALFTRRRTV
;
A
#
# COMPACT_ATOMS: atom_id res chain seq x y z
N MET A 1 -2.87 -61.53 55.53
CA MET A 1 -2.15 -61.37 54.24
C MET A 1 -3.13 -60.74 53.25
N ILE A 2 -3.15 -59.41 53.12
CA ILE A 2 -2.41 -58.62 52.10
C ILE A 2 -3.05 -58.70 50.69
N LYS A 3 -3.57 -57.54 50.23
CA LYS A 3 -3.65 -57.01 48.84
C LYS A 3 -4.66 -57.71 47.90
N LYS A 4 -5.47 -57.06 47.06
CA LYS A 4 -5.60 -55.72 46.44
C LYS A 4 -7.07 -55.63 45.95
N LEU A 5 -7.79 -54.53 46.15
CA LEU A 5 -7.91 -53.40 45.20
C LEU A 5 -8.33 -53.83 43.77
N LEU A 6 -9.60 -53.62 43.40
CA LEU A 6 -9.94 -52.61 42.39
C LEU A 6 -11.45 -52.34 42.37
N VAL A 7 -11.79 -51.14 42.81
CA VAL A 7 -13.07 -50.48 42.59
C VAL A 7 -12.94 -49.77 41.24
N VAL A 8 -13.85 -50.05 40.30
CA VAL A 8 -14.00 -49.24 39.07
C VAL A 8 -15.32 -48.50 39.20
N PHE A 9 -15.26 -47.27 39.72
CA PHE A 9 -16.34 -46.29 39.56
C PHE A 9 -16.19 -45.69 38.16
N VAL A 10 -17.15 -45.99 37.29
CA VAL A 10 -17.30 -45.30 36.00
C VAL A 10 -18.02 -43.99 36.28
N THR A 11 -17.24 -42.93 36.50
CA THR A 11 -17.79 -41.58 36.59
C THR A 11 -17.85 -41.00 35.18
N ALA A 12 -19.06 -40.97 34.60
CA ALA A 12 -19.32 -40.28 33.35
C ALA A 12 -19.22 -38.77 33.60
N LEU A 13 -18.11 -38.16 33.20
CA LEU A 13 -17.90 -36.72 33.23
C LEU A 13 -18.44 -36.14 31.92
N VAL A 14 -19.67 -35.62 31.97
CA VAL A 14 -20.27 -34.86 30.87
C VAL A 14 -19.49 -33.56 30.75
N PHE A 15 -18.55 -33.51 29.80
CA PHE A 15 -17.92 -32.27 29.34
C PHE A 15 -19.00 -31.44 28.62
N THR A 16 -19.76 -30.65 29.37
CA THR A 16 -20.43 -29.48 28.77
C THR A 16 -19.34 -28.49 28.42
N GLY A 17 -18.90 -28.52 27.16
CA GLY A 17 -18.09 -27.46 26.58
C GLY A 17 -18.90 -26.17 26.58
N LEU A 18 -18.81 -25.41 27.67
CA LEU A 18 -19.02 -23.97 27.63
C LEU A 18 -17.90 -23.42 26.75
N HIS A 19 -18.14 -23.38 25.44
CA HIS A 19 -17.42 -22.46 24.57
C HIS A 19 -17.88 -21.07 25.02
N SER A 20 -17.21 -20.51 26.03
CA SER A 20 -17.24 -19.07 26.22
C SER A 20 -16.87 -18.49 24.84
N PRO A 21 -17.73 -17.69 24.20
CA PRO A 21 -17.27 -16.96 23.02
C PRO A 21 -16.00 -16.25 23.45
N VAL A 22 -14.89 -16.57 22.78
CA VAL A 22 -13.67 -15.77 22.89
C VAL A 22 -14.06 -14.44 22.26
N PHE A 23 -14.57 -13.54 23.10
CA PHE A 23 -14.72 -12.15 22.72
C PHE A 23 -13.31 -11.66 22.46
N ALA A 24 -13.02 -11.30 21.21
CA ALA A 24 -11.80 -10.57 20.90
C ALA A 24 -11.77 -9.35 21.83
N GLU A 25 -10.69 -9.21 22.60
CA GLU A 25 -10.51 -8.06 23.48
C GLU A 25 -10.50 -6.79 22.64
N ASP A 26 -11.25 -5.78 23.08
CA ASP A 26 -11.20 -4.45 22.45
C ASP A 26 -9.86 -3.80 22.84
N HIS A 27 -8.98 -3.60 21.86
CA HIS A 27 -7.63 -3.05 22.06
C HIS A 27 -7.58 -1.52 21.94
N GLY A 28 -8.75 -0.86 21.89
CA GLY A 28 -8.88 0.59 21.72
C GLY A 28 -8.62 1.04 20.29
N GLU A 29 -8.57 2.36 20.08
CA GLU A 29 -8.26 2.93 18.77
C GLU A 29 -6.74 2.91 18.50
N PRO A 30 -6.31 2.79 17.22
CA PRO A 30 -4.91 2.91 16.87
C PRO A 30 -4.37 4.31 17.25
N PRO A 31 -3.13 4.41 17.77
CA PRO A 31 -2.50 5.69 18.07
C PRO A 31 -2.00 6.34 16.77
N VAL A 32 -2.92 6.86 15.95
CA VAL A 32 -2.68 7.38 14.59
C VAL A 32 -1.49 8.34 14.54
N LYS A 33 -1.46 9.31 15.47
CA LYS A 33 -0.39 10.32 15.52
C LYS A 33 0.99 9.73 15.78
N ASP A 34 1.08 8.78 16.69
CA ASP A 34 2.36 8.18 17.07
C ASP A 34 2.87 7.25 15.97
N LEU A 35 1.97 6.48 15.33
CA LEU A 35 2.33 5.63 14.19
C LEU A 35 2.79 6.46 12.99
N GLU A 36 2.10 7.55 12.68
CA GLU A 36 2.47 8.43 11.58
C GLU A 36 3.80 9.14 11.85
N GLN A 37 4.06 9.54 13.11
CA GLN A 37 5.33 10.14 13.48
C GLN A 37 6.50 9.14 13.37
N GLN A 38 6.31 7.89 13.80
CA GLN A 38 7.31 6.83 13.61
C GLN A 38 7.63 6.63 12.11
N PHE A 39 6.59 6.58 11.27
CA PHE A 39 6.76 6.46 9.83
C PHE A 39 7.54 7.63 9.22
N LYS A 40 7.20 8.87 9.60
CA LYS A 40 7.94 10.08 9.19
C LYS A 40 9.40 10.03 9.64
N ASN A 41 9.66 9.61 10.88
CA ASN A 41 11.02 9.57 11.44
C ASN A 41 11.94 8.61 10.67
N VAL A 42 11.41 7.50 10.15
CA VAL A 42 12.21 6.58 9.33
C VAL A 42 12.41 7.14 7.93
N LEU A 43 11.35 7.59 7.25
CA LEU A 43 11.47 8.03 5.85
C LEU A 43 12.11 9.41 5.67
N MET A 44 11.98 10.30 6.64
CA MET A 44 12.61 11.62 6.66
C MET A 44 13.94 11.64 7.40
N VAL A 45 14.60 10.48 7.50
CA VAL A 45 15.96 10.39 8.04
C VAL A 45 16.89 11.34 7.28
N GLU A 46 17.78 11.97 8.03
CA GLU A 46 18.81 12.87 7.50
C GLU A 46 19.82 12.10 6.64
N THR A 47 20.36 12.79 5.65
CA THR A 47 21.39 12.25 4.76
C THR A 47 22.53 13.24 4.60
N GLU A 48 23.71 12.73 4.30
CA GLU A 48 24.84 13.52 3.83
C GLU A 48 24.59 14.08 2.41
N GLU A 49 25.52 14.89 1.90
CA GLU A 49 25.40 15.53 0.57
C GLU A 49 25.26 14.52 -0.59
N ASP A 50 25.83 13.32 -0.45
CA ASP A 50 25.77 12.24 -1.44
C ASP A 50 24.57 11.30 -1.27
N GLY A 51 23.72 11.55 -0.26
CA GLY A 51 22.55 10.74 0.05
C GLY A 51 22.80 9.58 1.02
N GLU A 52 24.01 9.44 1.57
CA GLU A 52 24.32 8.46 2.62
C GLU A 52 23.47 8.75 3.86
N VAL A 53 22.80 7.73 4.40
CA VAL A 53 21.92 7.84 5.56
C VAL A 53 22.76 7.93 6.83
N THR A 54 22.47 8.90 7.70
CA THR A 54 23.32 9.15 8.88
C THR A 54 22.91 8.37 10.13
N LYS A 55 21.67 7.87 10.19
CA LYS A 55 21.10 7.22 11.39
C LYS A 55 21.23 5.69 11.39
N TYR A 56 21.29 5.07 10.22
CA TYR A 56 21.24 3.61 10.07
C TYR A 56 22.40 3.16 9.19
N ASP A 57 23.03 2.06 9.58
CA ASP A 57 24.23 1.54 8.91
C ASP A 57 23.88 0.57 7.77
N SER A 58 22.68 -0.02 7.78
CA SER A 58 22.27 -1.05 6.81
C SER A 58 20.77 -1.07 6.54
N MET A 59 20.38 -1.76 5.46
CA MET A 59 18.97 -1.99 5.14
C MET A 59 18.25 -2.77 6.26
N ASP A 60 18.93 -3.75 6.88
CA ASP A 60 18.37 -4.56 7.96
C ASP A 60 17.92 -3.72 9.16
N GLU A 61 18.67 -2.65 9.49
CA GLU A 61 18.30 -1.72 10.57
C GLU A 61 17.06 -0.89 10.22
N VAL A 62 16.94 -0.44 8.97
CA VAL A 62 15.74 0.27 8.49
C VAL A 62 14.52 -0.64 8.56
N GLU A 63 14.66 -1.88 8.10
CA GLU A 63 13.59 -2.87 8.16
C GLU A 63 13.18 -3.16 9.61
N GLN A 64 14.14 -3.31 10.51
CA GLN A 64 13.86 -3.49 11.94
C GLN A 64 13.06 -2.32 12.54
N GLU A 65 13.39 -1.08 12.19
CA GLU A 65 12.65 0.10 12.66
C GLU A 65 11.23 0.15 12.08
N LEU A 66 11.06 -0.19 10.79
CA LEU A 66 9.74 -0.25 10.16
C LEU A 66 8.87 -1.38 10.75
N ASP A 67 9.43 -2.57 11.00
CA ASP A 67 8.73 -3.72 11.61
C ASP A 67 8.14 -3.39 13.00
N ALA A 68 8.68 -2.37 13.68
CA ALA A 68 8.13 -1.89 14.93
C ALA A 68 6.68 -1.39 14.80
N PHE A 69 6.26 -0.90 13.63
CA PHE A 69 4.96 -0.25 13.46
C PHE A 69 4.25 -0.54 12.13
N MET A 70 4.76 -1.45 11.28
CA MET A 70 4.06 -1.91 10.08
C MET A 70 4.24 -3.41 9.83
N THR A 71 3.33 -3.99 9.04
CA THR A 71 3.43 -5.39 8.62
C THR A 71 4.58 -5.60 7.63
N LYS A 72 5.19 -6.79 7.66
CA LYS A 72 6.30 -7.16 6.77
C LYS A 72 6.11 -6.78 5.29
N PRO A 73 4.97 -7.06 4.62
CA PRO A 73 4.82 -6.68 3.20
C PRO A 73 4.90 -5.17 2.94
N LEU A 74 4.49 -4.36 3.91
CA LEU A 74 4.55 -2.91 3.81
C LEU A 74 5.95 -2.38 4.15
N MET A 75 6.62 -3.02 5.13
CA MET A 75 8.03 -2.78 5.45
C MET A 75 8.90 -3.03 4.22
N ASP A 76 8.86 -4.24 3.66
CA ASP A 76 9.64 -4.64 2.47
C ASP A 76 9.40 -3.62 1.33
N HIS A 77 8.14 -3.21 1.11
CA HIS A 77 7.81 -2.20 0.08
C HIS A 77 8.47 -0.84 0.32
N TYR A 78 8.43 -0.31 1.55
CA TYR A 78 8.97 1.01 1.86
C TYR A 78 10.50 1.01 1.98
N SER A 79 11.10 -0.03 2.56
CA SER A 79 12.56 -0.18 2.63
C SER A 79 13.14 -0.20 1.21
N GLU A 80 12.63 -1.09 0.35
CA GLU A 80 13.07 -1.21 -1.03
C GLU A 80 12.76 0.03 -1.87
N MET A 81 11.64 0.72 -1.64
CA MET A 81 11.29 1.90 -2.44
C MET A 81 12.19 3.09 -2.12
N TYR A 82 12.50 3.35 -0.86
CA TYR A 82 13.15 4.58 -0.43
C TYR A 82 14.64 4.45 -0.13
N PHE A 83 15.15 3.24 0.04
CA PHE A 83 16.54 3.00 0.41
C PHE A 83 17.23 2.07 -0.59
N MET A 84 18.55 2.14 -0.63
CA MET A 84 19.43 1.21 -1.32
C MET A 84 20.71 1.04 -0.52
N GLU A 85 21.30 -0.14 -0.61
CA GLU A 85 22.61 -0.41 -0.02
C GLU A 85 23.63 -0.59 -1.14
N GLU A 86 24.73 0.17 -1.10
CA GLU A 86 25.82 0.10 -2.06
C GLU A 86 27.16 0.16 -1.34
N ASN A 87 28.08 -0.75 -1.64
CA ASN A 87 29.40 -0.82 -1.01
C ASN A 87 29.35 -0.78 0.53
N ASP A 88 28.44 -1.57 1.13
CA ASP A 88 28.21 -1.66 2.58
C ASP A 88 27.82 -0.31 3.23
N LYS A 89 27.23 0.60 2.45
CA LYS A 89 26.68 1.88 2.92
C LYS A 89 25.22 2.01 2.51
N LEU A 90 24.41 2.57 3.40
CA LEU A 90 23.00 2.81 3.16
C LEU A 90 22.79 4.21 2.56
N TYR A 91 22.05 4.27 1.46
CA TYR A 91 21.68 5.49 0.76
C TYR A 91 20.18 5.64 0.66
N LYS A 92 19.71 6.89 0.70
CA LYS A 92 18.32 7.22 0.40
C LYS A 92 18.17 7.49 -1.10
N LYS A 93 17.19 6.83 -1.72
CA LYS A 93 16.84 7.07 -3.12
C LYS A 93 16.25 8.47 -3.26
N SER A 94 16.64 9.17 -4.32
CA SER A 94 16.13 10.50 -4.67
C SER A 94 14.70 10.43 -5.25
N LEU A 95 13.75 10.01 -4.43
CA LEU A 95 12.31 9.96 -4.74
C LEU A 95 11.57 11.04 -3.94
N GLY A 96 10.36 11.39 -4.41
CA GLY A 96 9.43 12.16 -3.61
C GLY A 96 8.94 11.35 -2.41
N TYR A 97 8.61 12.03 -1.31
CA TYR A 97 8.05 11.39 -0.11
C TYR A 97 6.66 10.78 -0.36
N PRO A 98 6.26 9.75 0.41
CA PRO A 98 4.90 9.24 0.31
C PRO A 98 3.90 10.26 0.86
N ILE A 99 2.62 10.03 0.58
CA ILE A 99 1.55 10.76 1.24
C ILE A 99 1.50 10.34 2.72
N PHE A 100 1.48 11.35 3.58
CA PHE A 100 1.39 11.19 5.03
C PHE A 100 -0.02 11.53 5.50
N VAL A 101 -0.44 10.92 6.61
CA VAL A 101 -1.63 11.37 7.33
C VAL A 101 -1.34 12.75 7.91
N GLU A 102 -2.20 13.71 7.59
CA GLU A 102 -2.18 15.05 8.16
C GLU A 102 -3.01 15.05 9.44
N THR A 103 -2.38 14.71 10.58
CA THR A 103 -3.06 14.49 11.87
C THR A 103 -3.68 15.75 12.47
N ASP A 104 -3.32 16.93 11.95
CA ASP A 104 -3.87 18.23 12.34
C ASP A 104 -5.07 18.65 11.48
N LYS A 105 -5.42 17.83 10.48
CA LYS A 105 -6.63 17.96 9.65
C LYS A 105 -7.63 16.87 10.02
N ASP A 106 -8.89 17.10 9.64
CA ASP A 106 -9.94 16.10 9.81
C ASP A 106 -9.62 14.82 9.01
N TYR A 107 -9.97 13.69 9.60
CA TYR A 107 -9.97 12.37 8.98
C TYR A 107 -11.09 11.54 9.58
N GLU A 108 -11.57 10.55 8.83
CA GLU A 108 -12.51 9.56 9.33
C GLU A 108 -11.75 8.34 9.82
N LEU A 109 -12.12 7.80 10.99
CA LEU A 109 -11.55 6.58 11.55
C LEU A 109 -12.68 5.57 11.82
N GLU A 110 -12.77 4.54 10.97
CA GLU A 110 -13.81 3.53 11.00
C GLU A 110 -13.31 2.24 11.67
N LYS A 111 -14.00 1.76 12.71
CA LYS A 111 -13.75 0.44 13.31
C LYS A 111 -14.30 -0.66 12.37
N VAL A 112 -13.41 -1.42 11.75
CA VAL A 112 -13.77 -2.53 10.84
C VAL A 112 -13.97 -3.83 11.63
N SER A 113 -13.18 -4.03 12.68
CA SER A 113 -13.31 -5.13 13.65
C SER A 113 -12.57 -4.77 14.95
N GLU A 114 -12.62 -5.62 15.98
CA GLU A 114 -11.86 -5.41 17.23
C GLU A 114 -10.36 -5.15 17.00
N ASN A 115 -9.78 -5.78 15.97
CA ASN A 115 -8.35 -5.70 15.68
C ASN A 115 -8.05 -4.95 14.38
N LYS A 116 -9.00 -4.18 13.84
CA LYS A 116 -8.81 -3.49 12.55
C LYS A 116 -9.57 -2.16 12.47
N TYR A 117 -8.86 -1.13 12.05
CA TYR A 117 -9.42 0.19 11.76
C TYR A 117 -9.01 0.64 10.36
N LYS A 118 -9.86 1.45 9.72
CA LYS A 118 -9.58 2.11 8.46
C LYS A 118 -9.67 3.62 8.66
N LEU A 119 -8.59 4.33 8.32
CA LEU A 119 -8.57 5.78 8.24
C LEU A 119 -8.76 6.21 6.80
N THR A 120 -9.63 7.19 6.59
CA THR A 120 -9.84 7.85 5.29
C THR A 120 -9.62 9.35 5.46
N GLN A 121 -8.80 9.94 4.59
CA GLN A 121 -8.53 11.38 4.57
C GLN A 121 -8.55 11.90 3.14
N GLU A 122 -9.38 12.92 2.89
CA GLU A 122 -9.36 13.66 1.64
C GLU A 122 -8.22 14.69 1.66
N GLY A 123 -7.52 14.81 0.53
CA GLY A 123 -6.44 15.77 0.37
C GLY A 123 -6.36 16.30 -1.05
N SER A 124 -5.58 17.37 -1.22
CA SER A 124 -5.30 17.95 -2.52
C SER A 124 -3.87 18.46 -2.57
N SER A 125 -3.17 18.24 -3.67
CA SER A 125 -1.83 18.78 -3.89
C SER A 125 -1.57 19.07 -5.37
N GLN A 126 -0.60 19.93 -5.66
CA GLN A 126 -0.21 20.20 -7.05
C GLN A 126 0.33 18.94 -7.75
N THR A 127 0.95 18.03 -7.00
CA THR A 127 1.59 16.82 -7.55
C THR A 127 0.60 15.67 -7.75
N HIS A 128 -0.41 15.56 -6.89
CA HIS A 128 -1.34 14.42 -6.88
C HIS A 128 -2.79 14.78 -7.28
N GLY A 129 -3.09 16.06 -7.50
CA GLY A 129 -4.48 16.52 -7.66
C GLY A 129 -5.28 16.31 -6.38
N ASP A 130 -6.59 16.21 -6.51
CA ASP A 130 -7.48 15.77 -5.44
C ASP A 130 -7.35 14.25 -5.26
N TYR A 131 -7.24 13.80 -4.01
CA TYR A 131 -7.04 12.39 -3.70
C TYR A 131 -7.77 11.98 -2.42
N THR A 132 -8.19 10.72 -2.38
CA THR A 132 -8.58 10.03 -1.15
C THR A 132 -7.42 9.17 -0.68
N PHE A 133 -6.94 9.42 0.54
CA PHE A 133 -5.90 8.62 1.19
C PHE A 133 -6.51 7.65 2.21
N GLU A 134 -6.19 6.37 2.07
CA GLU A 134 -6.66 5.30 2.94
C GLU A 134 -5.49 4.61 3.65
N VAL A 135 -5.67 4.40 4.96
CA VAL A 135 -4.73 3.65 5.80
C VAL A 135 -5.48 2.59 6.58
N THR A 136 -5.02 1.34 6.54
CA THR A 136 -5.57 0.25 7.35
C THR A 136 -4.61 -0.09 8.49
N TYR A 137 -5.11 -0.04 9.72
CA TYR A 137 -4.41 -0.44 10.93
C TYR A 137 -4.87 -1.83 11.35
N SER A 138 -3.93 -2.68 11.78
CA SER A 138 -4.24 -3.99 12.36
C SER A 138 -3.56 -4.13 13.72
N TYR A 139 -4.24 -4.77 14.68
CA TYR A 139 -3.64 -5.11 15.98
C TYR A 139 -3.03 -6.50 15.93
N GLU A 140 -1.69 -6.55 15.92
CA GLU A 140 -0.91 -7.77 15.73
C GLU A 140 0.21 -7.83 16.78
N ALA A 141 0.43 -9.02 17.35
CA ALA A 141 1.47 -9.24 18.37
C ALA A 141 1.46 -8.24 19.55
N GLY A 142 0.27 -7.80 19.97
CA GLY A 142 0.10 -6.90 21.11
C GLY A 142 0.30 -5.40 20.80
N LYS A 143 0.35 -5.00 19.52
CA LYS A 143 0.52 -3.61 19.10
C LYS A 143 -0.29 -3.28 17.84
N TRP A 144 -0.64 -2.01 17.67
CA TRP A 144 -1.20 -1.49 16.42
C TRP A 144 -0.10 -1.28 15.39
N VAL A 145 -0.34 -1.71 14.14
CA VAL A 145 0.60 -1.56 13.01
C VAL A 145 -0.11 -1.12 11.74
N PHE A 146 0.59 -0.47 10.82
CA PHE A 146 0.11 -0.26 9.45
C PHE A 146 0.10 -1.59 8.70
N SER A 147 -1.06 -1.93 8.13
CA SER A 147 -1.24 -3.13 7.30
C SER A 147 -1.46 -2.79 5.82
N LYS A 148 -1.92 -1.58 5.53
CA LYS A 148 -2.08 -1.06 4.17
C LYS A 148 -2.04 0.47 4.17
N ARG A 149 -1.45 1.06 3.14
CA ARG A 149 -1.49 2.50 2.85
C ARG A 149 -1.67 2.66 1.34
N SER A 150 -2.63 3.46 0.91
CA SER A 150 -2.88 3.70 -0.52
C SER A 150 -3.57 5.04 -0.75
N ALA A 151 -3.20 5.73 -1.83
CA ALA A 151 -3.88 6.93 -2.30
C ALA A 151 -4.54 6.65 -3.65
N THR A 152 -5.78 7.10 -3.80
CA THR A 152 -6.53 7.03 -5.05
C THR A 152 -6.77 8.45 -5.52
N GLN A 153 -6.42 8.76 -6.78
CA GLN A 153 -6.75 10.06 -7.37
C GLN A 153 -8.24 10.14 -7.62
N ASN A 154 -8.85 11.26 -7.24
CA ASN A 154 -10.24 11.53 -7.53
C ASN A 154 -10.32 12.02 -8.97
N GLU A 155 -10.79 11.15 -9.86
CA GLU A 155 -11.02 11.51 -11.27
C GLU A 155 -12.21 12.46 -11.38
N ASN A 156 -12.01 13.72 -11.04
CA ASN A 156 -12.80 14.80 -11.62
C ASN A 156 -12.33 14.95 -13.06
N GLY A 157 -12.86 14.10 -13.95
CA GLY A 157 -12.59 14.15 -15.38
C GLY A 157 -12.77 15.59 -15.86
N GLY A 158 -11.64 16.23 -16.21
CA GLY A 158 -11.68 17.58 -16.75
C GLY A 158 -12.58 17.58 -17.98
N GLU A 159 -13.60 18.43 -17.98
CA GLU A 159 -14.24 18.80 -19.23
C GLU A 159 -13.12 19.25 -20.17
N MET A 160 -13.00 18.59 -21.33
CA MET A 160 -12.09 19.07 -22.36
C MET A 160 -12.42 20.55 -22.58
N PRO A 161 -11.43 21.46 -22.57
CA PRO A 161 -11.70 22.82 -22.97
C PRO A 161 -12.26 22.77 -24.41
N ASP A 162 -13.29 23.58 -24.70
CA ASP A 162 -13.88 23.72 -26.05
C ASP A 162 -12.85 24.13 -27.14
N THR A 163 -11.59 24.32 -26.76
CA THR A 163 -10.43 24.53 -27.64
C THR A 163 -9.79 23.24 -28.14
N ALA A 164 -10.23 22.07 -27.68
CA ALA A 164 -10.00 20.79 -28.35
C ALA A 164 -10.72 20.81 -29.71
N THR A 165 -10.14 21.58 -30.62
CA THR A 165 -10.52 21.61 -32.03
C THR A 165 -10.49 20.16 -32.47
N PRO A 166 -11.60 19.55 -32.90
CA PRO A 166 -11.55 18.21 -33.46
C PRO A 166 -10.54 18.28 -34.59
N ALA A 167 -9.43 17.56 -34.44
CA ALA A 167 -8.43 17.45 -35.49
C ALA A 167 -9.20 17.16 -36.79
N PRO A 168 -8.98 17.94 -37.86
CA PRO A 168 -9.80 17.82 -39.05
C PRO A 168 -9.72 16.38 -39.51
N MET A 169 -10.90 15.76 -39.70
CA MET A 169 -11.09 14.44 -40.27
C MET A 169 -10.56 14.39 -41.73
N ILE A 170 -9.25 14.54 -41.92
CA ILE A 170 -8.53 14.41 -43.19
C ILE A 170 -7.85 13.03 -43.28
N MET A 171 -7.86 12.24 -42.20
CA MET A 171 -7.45 10.82 -42.25
C MET A 171 -8.53 9.87 -42.82
N LEU A 172 -9.67 10.37 -43.32
CA LEU A 172 -10.62 9.57 -44.10
C LEU A 172 -10.41 9.67 -45.62
N ALA A 173 -9.52 10.55 -46.09
CA ALA A 173 -9.14 10.64 -47.51
C ALA A 173 -7.83 9.91 -47.87
N GLY A 174 -7.07 9.42 -46.87
CA GLY A 174 -5.81 8.68 -47.09
C GLY A 174 -5.99 7.22 -47.50
N ALA A 175 -7.14 6.61 -47.19
CA ALA A 175 -7.44 5.23 -47.58
C ALA A 175 -7.89 5.08 -49.05
N GLY A 176 -8.23 6.19 -49.73
CA GLY A 176 -8.70 6.16 -51.12
C GLY A 176 -7.60 6.09 -52.19
N ILE A 177 -6.39 6.55 -51.90
CA ILE A 177 -5.32 6.68 -52.92
C ILE A 177 -4.48 5.40 -53.07
N MET A 178 -4.43 4.52 -52.06
CA MET A 178 -3.67 3.27 -52.16
C MET A 178 -4.32 2.19 -53.05
N LEU A 179 -5.63 2.28 -53.32
CA LEU A 179 -6.32 1.32 -54.18
C LEU A 179 -6.04 1.51 -55.69
N LEU A 180 -5.65 2.72 -56.13
CA LEU A 180 -5.31 2.96 -57.54
C LEU A 180 -3.86 2.57 -57.89
N GLY A 181 -2.94 2.59 -56.92
CA GLY A 181 -1.54 2.19 -57.14
C GLY A 181 -1.35 0.68 -57.35
N ALA A 182 -2.16 -0.15 -56.68
CA ALA A 182 -2.04 -1.61 -56.77
C ALA A 182 -2.58 -2.20 -58.09
N LEU A 183 -3.54 -1.54 -58.75
CA LEU A 183 -4.09 -2.03 -60.02
C LEU A 183 -3.16 -1.82 -61.23
N ALA A 184 -2.28 -0.83 -61.20
CA ALA A 184 -1.35 -0.53 -62.30
C ALA A 184 -0.16 -1.50 -62.40
N LEU A 185 0.15 -2.24 -61.33
CA LEU A 185 1.27 -3.20 -61.31
C LEU A 185 0.88 -4.61 -61.77
N PHE A 186 -0.42 -4.93 -61.87
CA PHE A 186 -0.89 -6.26 -62.29
C PHE A 186 -1.11 -6.42 -63.80
N THR A 187 -1.17 -5.33 -64.57
CA THR A 187 -1.39 -5.40 -66.03
C THR A 187 -0.11 -5.49 -66.87
N ARG A 188 1.10 -5.38 -66.27
CA ARG A 188 2.37 -5.40 -67.03
C ARG A 188 3.13 -6.74 -67.02
N ARG A 189 2.54 -7.82 -66.50
CA ARG A 189 3.11 -9.18 -66.58
C ARG A 189 2.19 -10.14 -67.33
N ARG A 190 1.81 -9.82 -68.58
CA ARG A 190 1.20 -10.83 -69.47
C ARG A 190 1.27 -10.48 -70.96
N THR A 191 2.49 -10.42 -71.51
CA THR A 191 2.87 -10.67 -72.93
C THR A 191 4.36 -10.32 -73.03
N VAL A 192 5.24 -11.32 -73.14
CA VAL A 192 5.89 -11.78 -74.40
C VAL A 192 6.41 -10.62 -75.22
#